data_AF-A0A5F1ZSE9-F1
#
_entry.id   AF-A0A5F1ZSE9-F1
#
_cell.length_a   1.000
_cell.length_b   1.000
_cell.length_c   1.000
_cell.angle_alpha   90.00
_cell.angle_beta   90.00
_cell.angle_gamma   90.00
#
_symmetry.space_group_name_H-M   'P 1'
#
loop_
_entity.id
_entity.type
_entity.pdbx_description
1 polymer ?
#
loop_
_entity_poly.entity_id
_entity_poly.type
_entity_poly.pdbx_seq_one_letter_code
_entity_poly.pdbx_strand_id
1 'polypeptide(L)'
;MGLEILPRPSKKLRATLGQEATENLEEYVQKMTRFENKTMTELLFEKFERRILEEVGKVRKEIHSQTKWVLAAIFGAVPFYMAIYKLFG
;
A
#
# COMPACT_ATOMS: atom_id res chain seq x y z
N MET A 1 -17.03 15.41 -0.55
CA MET A 1 -16.41 16.46 0.29
C MET A 1 -16.82 16.18 1.72
N GLY A 2 -15.96 15.51 2.49
CA GLY A 2 -16.27 15.15 3.87
C GLY A 2 -16.22 16.40 4.74
N LEU A 3 -17.33 16.73 5.38
CA LEU A 3 -17.38 17.77 6.39
C LEU A 3 -16.49 17.32 7.56
N GLU A 4 -15.29 17.90 7.67
CA GLU A 4 -14.49 17.80 8.89
C GLU A 4 -15.33 18.37 10.03
N ILE A 5 -15.92 17.48 10.83
CA ILE A 5 -16.59 17.87 12.07
C ILE A 5 -15.47 18.22 13.04
N LEU A 6 -14.95 19.43 12.93
CA LEU A 6 -13.99 19.97 13.88
C LEU A 6 -14.63 19.94 15.28
N PRO A 7 -13.94 19.42 16.31
CA PRO A 7 -14.43 19.51 17.66
C PRO A 7 -14.38 20.97 18.07
N ARG A 8 -15.48 21.71 17.88
CA ARG A 8 -15.59 23.07 18.38
C ARG A 8 -15.46 23.03 19.90
N PRO A 9 -14.58 23.85 20.49
CA PRO A 9 -14.44 23.90 21.94
C PRO A 9 -15.80 24.19 22.57
N SER A 10 -16.14 23.43 23.61
CA SER A 10 -17.45 23.54 24.25
C SER A 10 -17.67 24.95 24.80
N LYS A 11 -18.94 25.39 24.88
CA LYS A 11 -19.29 26.71 25.44
C LYS A 11 -18.69 26.91 26.85
N LYS A 12 -18.59 25.84 27.63
CA LYS A 12 -17.97 25.83 28.96
C LYS A 12 -16.48 26.11 28.90
N LEU A 13 -15.76 25.48 27.96
CA LEU A 13 -14.34 25.69 27.75
C LEU A 13 -14.03 27.14 27.35
N ARG A 14 -14.86 27.72 26.47
CA ARG A 14 -14.73 29.12 26.03
C ARG A 14 -14.95 30.14 27.14
N ALA A 15 -15.89 29.85 28.05
CA ALA A 15 -16.16 30.67 29.21
C ALA A 15 -15.05 30.59 30.27
N THR A 16 -14.38 29.44 30.41
CA THR A 16 -13.32 29.23 31.41
C THR A 16 -11.95 29.72 30.94
N LEU A 17 -11.59 29.48 29.68
CA LEU A 17 -10.27 29.85 29.14
C LEU A 17 -10.23 31.28 28.59
N GLY A 18 -11.40 31.89 28.36
CA GLY A 18 -11.49 33.16 27.63
C GLY A 18 -11.41 32.95 26.12
N GLN A 19 -11.86 33.97 25.39
CA GLN A 19 -12.05 33.87 23.94
C GLN A 19 -10.72 33.72 23.19
N GLU A 20 -9.72 34.51 23.54
CA GLU A 20 -8.38 34.49 22.92
C GLU A 20 -7.66 33.14 23.10
N ALA A 21 -7.63 32.60 24.32
CA ALA A 21 -6.99 31.31 24.58
C ALA A 21 -7.73 30.14 23.88
N THR A 22 -9.06 30.26 23.73
CA THR A 22 -9.85 29.25 23.02
C THR A 22 -9.57 29.28 21.52
N GLU A 23 -9.40 30.46 20.94
CA GLU A 23 -9.06 30.63 19.51
C GLU A 23 -7.64 30.10 19.22
N ASN A 24 -6.66 30.39 20.09
CA ASN A 24 -5.31 29.84 19.98
C ASN A 24 -5.29 28.30 20.10
N LEU A 25 -6.12 27.74 20.99
CA LEU A 25 -6.26 26.28 21.13
C LEU A 25 -6.87 25.67 19.86
N GLU A 26 -7.88 26.33 19.29
CA GLU A 26 -8.52 25.88 18.04
C GLU A 26 -7.52 25.89 16.88
N GLU A 27 -6.72 26.95 16.75
CA GLU A 27 -5.67 27.04 15.72
C GLU A 27 -4.59 25.95 15.90
N TYR A 28 -4.15 25.71 17.15
CA TYR A 28 -3.18 24.67 17.46
C TYR A 28 -3.72 23.27 17.10
N VAL A 29 -4.97 22.97 17.48
CA VAL A 29 -5.62 21.69 17.15
C VAL A 29 -5.76 21.53 15.64
N GLN A 30 -6.16 22.58 14.92
CA GLN A 30 -6.23 22.53 13.45
C GLN A 30 -4.86 22.25 12.81
N LYS A 31 -3.80 22.89 13.31
CA LYS A 31 -2.44 22.66 12.82
C LYS A 31 -1.98 21.22 13.08
N MET A 32 -2.28 20.68 14.26
CA MET A 32 -1.98 19.29 14.61
C MET A 32 -2.76 18.30 13.75
N THR A 33 -4.07 18.45 13.59
CA THR A 33 -4.88 17.56 12.74
C THR A 33 -4.40 17.57 11.28
N ARG A 34 -4.06 18.76 10.74
CA ARG A 34 -3.50 18.86 9.37
C ARG A 34 -2.13 18.19 9.26
N PHE A 35 -1.29 18.33 10.28
CA PHE A 35 0.01 17.68 10.33
C PHE A 35 -0.15 16.15 10.39
N GLU A 36 -0.97 15.64 11.32
CA GLU A 36 -1.27 14.21 11.44
C GLU A 36 -1.83 13.62 10.14
N ASN A 37 -2.79 14.30 9.50
CA ASN A 37 -3.37 13.80 8.25
C ASN A 37 -2.33 13.73 7.13
N LYS A 38 -1.46 14.74 6.99
CA LYS A 38 -0.41 14.74 5.97
C LYS A 38 0.63 13.67 6.26
N THR A 39 1.18 13.64 7.47
CA THR A 39 2.21 12.68 7.87
C THR A 39 1.69 11.25 7.86
N MET A 40 0.46 11.01 8.33
CA MET A 40 -0.14 9.67 8.28
C MET A 40 -0.38 9.23 6.84
N THR A 41 -0.87 10.12 5.97
CA THR A 41 -1.07 9.80 4.55
C THR A 41 0.26 9.47 3.88
N GLU A 42 1.29 10.29 4.07
CA GLU A 42 2.63 10.09 3.48
C GLU A 42 3.27 8.79 3.97
N LEU A 43 3.28 8.53 5.29
CA LEU A 43 3.84 7.32 5.87
C LEU A 43 3.09 6.05 5.44
N LEU A 44 1.77 6.11 5.35
CA LEU A 44 0.98 4.99 4.84
C LEU A 44 1.27 4.77 3.37
N PHE A 45 1.35 5.83 2.56
CA PHE A 45 1.62 5.73 1.13
C PHE A 45 3.00 5.10 0.87
N GLU A 46 4.04 5.57 1.55
CA GLU A 46 5.40 5.02 1.42
C GLU A 46 5.44 3.53 1.81
N LYS A 47 4.77 3.16 2.91
CA LYS A 47 4.70 1.76 3.37
C LYS A 47 3.90 0.88 2.42
N PHE A 48 2.86 1.42 1.78
CA PHE A 48 2.08 0.72 0.77
C PHE A 48 2.87 0.54 -0.52
N GLU A 49 3.52 1.59 -1.01
CA GLU A 49 4.35 1.56 -2.22
C GLU A 49 5.48 0.55 -2.08
N ARG A 50 6.20 0.57 -0.96
CA ARG A 50 7.26 -0.41 -0.68
C ARG A 50 6.74 -1.85 -0.69
N ARG A 51 5.60 -2.11 -0.04
CA ARG A 51 5.00 -3.45 -0.02
C ARG A 51 4.53 -3.89 -1.40
N ILE A 52 3.94 -2.99 -2.19
CA ILE A 52 3.55 -3.30 -3.57
C ILE A 52 4.77 -3.67 -4.40
N LEU A 53 5.87 -2.91 -4.31
CA LEU A 53 7.10 -3.21 -5.03
C LEU A 53 7.72 -4.56 -4.63
N GLU A 54 7.72 -4.87 -3.32
CA GLU A 54 8.20 -6.15 -2.82
C GLU A 54 7.35 -7.33 -3.32
N GLU A 55 6.02 -7.24 -3.26
CA GLU A 55 5.11 -8.29 -3.72
C GLU A 55 5.14 -8.45 -5.25
N VAL A 56 5.16 -7.35 -6.02
CA VAL A 56 5.34 -7.39 -7.48
C VAL A 56 6.69 -8.03 -7.84
N GLY A 57 7.74 -7.72 -7.09
CA GLY A 57 9.06 -8.33 -7.27
C GLY A 57 9.06 -9.85 -7.05
N LYS A 58 8.34 -10.34 -6.03
CA LYS A 58 8.16 -11.78 -5.78
C LYS A 58 7.39 -12.45 -6.92
N VAL A 59 6.26 -11.88 -7.33
CA VAL A 59 5.44 -12.41 -8.44
C VAL A 59 6.25 -12.49 -9.73
N ARG A 60 7.05 -11.46 -10.06
CA ARG A 60 7.92 -11.50 -11.26
C ARG A 60 8.96 -12.63 -11.18
N LYS A 61 9.54 -12.89 -10.01
CA LYS A 61 10.49 -14.00 -9.82
C LYS A 61 9.82 -15.36 -9.99
N GLU A 62 8.62 -15.52 -9.43
CA GLU A 62 7.83 -16.76 -9.57
C GLU A 62 7.46 -17.01 -11.03
N ILE A 63 6.98 -16.00 -11.75
CA ILE A 63 6.68 -16.10 -13.18
C ILE A 63 7.94 -16.50 -13.96
N HIS A 64 9.08 -15.84 -13.72
CA HIS A 64 10.32 -16.16 -14.43
C HIS A 64 10.78 -17.60 -14.18
N SER A 65 10.68 -18.08 -12.94
CA SER A 65 10.98 -19.46 -12.57
C SER A 65 10.04 -20.45 -13.28
N GLN A 66 8.74 -20.20 -13.22
CA GLN A 66 7.74 -21.06 -13.89
C GLN A 66 7.93 -21.08 -15.40
N THR A 67 8.15 -19.93 -16.05
CA THR A 67 8.41 -19.85 -17.50
C THR A 67 9.63 -20.68 -17.91
N LYS A 68 10.71 -20.67 -17.11
CA LYS A 68 11.90 -21.49 -17.38
C LYS A 68 11.56 -22.99 -17.38
N TRP A 69 10.81 -23.45 -16.38
CA TRP A 69 10.41 -24.86 -16.30
C TRP A 69 9.42 -25.26 -17.38
N VAL A 70 8.48 -24.38 -17.73
CA VAL A 70 7.54 -24.60 -18.83
C VAL A 70 8.28 -24.73 -20.17
N LEU A 71 9.23 -23.85 -20.46
CA LEU A 71 10.05 -23.94 -21.67
C LEU A 71 10.86 -25.25 -21.70
N ALA A 72 11.51 -25.60 -20.58
CA ALA A 72 12.25 -26.86 -20.48
C ALA A 72 11.35 -28.08 -20.71
N ALA A 73 10.13 -28.08 -20.18
CA ALA A 73 9.16 -29.16 -20.40
C ALA A 73 8.74 -29.26 -21.86
N ILE A 74 8.48 -28.14 -22.54
CA ILE A 74 8.11 -28.12 -23.97
C ILE A 74 9.27 -28.68 -24.83
N PHE A 75 10.49 -28.17 -24.62
CA PHE A 75 11.67 -28.64 -25.36
C PHE A 75 12.10 -30.06 -25.02
N GLY A 76 11.80 -30.55 -23.81
CA GLY A 76 12.06 -31.93 -23.42
C GLY A 76 11.01 -32.91 -23.94
N ALA A 77 9.73 -32.52 -23.94
CA ALA A 77 8.63 -33.38 -24.36
C ALA A 77 8.70 -33.75 -25.84
N VAL A 78 8.95 -32.79 -26.74
CA VAL A 78 9.00 -33.05 -28.19
C VAL A 78 10.03 -34.12 -28.60
N PRO A 79 11.32 -34.02 -28.22
CA PRO A 79 12.30 -35.06 -28.52
C PRO A 79 12.03 -36.36 -27.75
N PHE A 80 11.45 -36.29 -26.54
CA PHE A 80 11.04 -37.49 -25.79
C PHE A 80 9.95 -38.27 -26.52
N TYR A 81 8.92 -37.59 -27.04
CA TYR A 81 7.88 -38.21 -27.86
C TYR A 81 8.46 -38.84 -29.13
N MET A 82 9.37 -38.17 -29.84
CA MET A 82 10.06 -38.75 -31.01
C MET A 82 10.87 -39.99 -30.65
N ALA A 83 11.57 -39.99 -29.50
CA ALA A 83 12.36 -41.13 -29.05
C ALA A 83 11.48 -42.35 -28.72
N ILE A 84 10.36 -42.14 -28.04
CA ILE A 84 9.38 -43.20 -27.76
C ILE A 84 8.79 -43.75 -29.06
N TYR A 85 8.37 -42.86 -29.97
CA TYR A 85 7.79 -43.27 -31.25
C TYR A 85 8.78 -44.13 -32.06
N LYS A 86 10.08 -43.81 -32.04
CA LYS A 86 11.11 -44.61 -32.71
C LYS A 86 11.40 -45.96 -32.05
N LEU A 87 11.14 -46.11 -30.75
CA LEU A 87 11.40 -47.34 -29.99
C LEU A 87 10.22 -48.32 -30.03
N PHE A 88 9.00 -47.82 -30.18
CA PHE A 88 7.77 -48.62 -30.09
C PHE A 88 6.86 -48.56 -31.33
N GLY A 89 7.20 -47.74 -32.32
CA GLY A 89 6.49 -47.59 -33.60
C GLY A 89 7.19 -48.27 -34.77
#